data_AF-A0A2U3N4P4-F1
#
_entry.id   AF-A0A2U3N4P4-F1
#
_cell.length_a   1.000
_cell.length_b   1.000
_cell.length_c   1.000
_cell.angle_alpha   90.00
_cell.angle_beta   90.00
_cell.angle_gamma   90.00
#
_symmetry.space_group_name_H-M   'P 1'
#
loop_
_entity.id
_entity.type
_entity.pdbx_description
1 polymer ?
#
loop_
_entity_poly.entity_id
_entity_poly.type
_entity_poly.pdbx_seq_one_letter_code
_entity_poly.pdbx_strand_id
1 'polypeptide(L)'
;MPKFNSIFLPYQSNQQSVIQCFTYGKLSFTMLSLSDGNQRIPFKIDIKRNGQTVFSSFRLNGVYELPKLEVGTYTMELFPKRDETFFWYKNVPLRGFNFNFEIQADKTTYIECLVSRVESIIYNIRYNFLVKENSKETDETPFYEISYFQEVVDNLTYISSSAARFGVDEDLIKSIIYMESTHGYYDAIYGVVPSIIKENKSIRPTNINVEAWPMLFTRAEANNVASNIDAGAYMLRLISDRVPDKDISKIASIYNSIRAETVFKYGLEVMKFYRKKPWNQIIENQKIYSGNKGKSEGEPYHGGD
;
A
#
# COMPACT_ATOMS: atom_id res chain seq x y z
N MET A 1 8.78 51.72 -1.68
CA MET A 1 8.50 50.32 -1.29
C MET A 1 7.37 49.79 -2.17
N PRO A 2 7.60 48.78 -3.02
CA PRO A 2 6.51 48.13 -3.76
C PRO A 2 5.63 47.33 -2.79
N LYS A 3 4.32 47.59 -2.79
CA LYS A 3 3.34 46.74 -2.11
C LYS A 3 3.16 45.47 -2.94
N PHE A 4 3.42 44.31 -2.36
CA PHE A 4 3.13 43.04 -3.01
C PHE A 4 1.66 42.66 -2.75
N ASN A 5 0.87 42.61 -3.82
CA ASN A 5 -0.43 41.94 -3.77
C ASN A 5 -0.16 40.43 -3.78
N SER A 6 -0.53 39.75 -2.70
CA SER A 6 -0.52 38.28 -2.64
C SER A 6 -1.55 37.72 -3.61
N ILE A 7 -1.11 37.09 -4.70
CA ILE A 7 -2.01 36.35 -5.60
C ILE A 7 -2.37 35.03 -4.90
N PHE A 8 -3.50 35.02 -4.21
CA PHE A 8 -4.15 33.78 -3.80
C PHE A 8 -4.70 33.10 -5.05
N LEU A 9 -4.13 31.94 -5.42
CA LEU A 9 -4.79 31.03 -6.34
C LEU A 9 -5.92 30.32 -5.56
N PRO A 10 -7.16 30.31 -6.06
CA PRO A 10 -8.29 29.74 -5.34
C PRO A 10 -8.12 28.24 -5.18
N TYR A 11 -8.40 27.74 -3.97
CA TYR A 11 -8.39 26.33 -3.63
C TYR A 11 -9.51 25.60 -4.36
N GLN A 12 -9.24 25.08 -5.58
CA GLN A 12 -10.20 24.26 -6.30
C GLN A 12 -10.26 22.86 -5.69
N SER A 13 -11.30 22.64 -4.90
CA SER A 13 -11.73 21.31 -4.49
C SER A 13 -12.23 20.53 -5.70
N ASN A 14 -11.35 19.78 -6.38
CA ASN A 14 -11.59 18.41 -6.88
C ASN A 14 -10.46 17.94 -7.81
N GLN A 15 -9.77 16.87 -7.38
CA GLN A 15 -8.96 15.96 -8.19
C GLN A 15 -7.68 16.50 -8.87
N GLN A 16 -6.70 15.59 -9.03
CA GLN A 16 -5.55 15.69 -9.95
C GLN A 16 -4.56 16.85 -9.76
N SER A 17 -3.72 16.77 -8.71
CA SER A 17 -2.31 17.16 -8.85
C SER A 17 -1.42 16.18 -8.07
N VAL A 18 -0.47 15.60 -8.78
CA VAL A 18 0.42 14.50 -8.32
C VAL A 18 1.60 15.03 -7.52
N ILE A 19 2.20 16.12 -8.01
CA ILE A 19 3.26 16.90 -7.39
C ILE A 19 2.88 18.36 -7.60
N GLN A 20 3.07 19.21 -6.59
CA GLN A 20 2.82 20.65 -6.67
C GLN A 20 4.14 21.42 -6.49
N CYS A 21 4.43 22.33 -7.41
CA CYS A 21 5.64 23.17 -7.40
C CYS A 21 5.23 24.65 -7.40
N PHE A 22 5.91 25.48 -6.61
CA PHE A 22 5.63 26.92 -6.50
C PHE A 22 6.87 27.75 -6.86
N THR A 23 6.69 28.91 -7.50
CA THR A 23 7.78 29.79 -7.94
C THR A 23 7.70 31.17 -7.29
N TYR A 24 8.49 31.38 -6.23
CA TYR A 24 8.89 32.72 -5.77
C TYR A 24 10.39 32.73 -5.45
N GLY A 25 10.97 33.92 -5.31
CA GLY A 25 12.43 34.08 -5.21
C GLY A 25 13.05 33.28 -4.05
N LYS A 26 14.18 32.63 -4.32
CA LYS A 26 14.83 31.59 -3.48
C LYS A 26 14.07 30.26 -3.52
N LEU A 27 14.13 29.61 -4.68
CA LEU A 27 13.53 28.31 -4.96
C LEU A 27 14.35 27.17 -4.30
N SER A 28 14.41 27.10 -2.97
CA SER A 28 14.99 25.96 -2.21
C SER A 28 13.94 24.89 -1.97
N PHE A 29 14.30 23.64 -2.25
CA PHE A 29 13.40 22.80 -3.02
C PHE A 29 14.01 21.38 -2.79
N THR A 30 13.29 20.46 -2.15
CA THR A 30 13.74 19.12 -1.68
C THR A 30 12.59 18.14 -1.89
N MET A 31 12.77 16.89 -2.34
CA MET A 31 11.61 15.97 -2.31
C MET A 31 11.24 15.66 -0.86
N LEU A 32 10.04 16.07 -0.42
CA LEU A 32 9.52 15.89 0.93
C LEU A 32 8.22 15.07 0.88
N SER A 33 7.89 14.32 1.93
CA SER A 33 6.54 13.78 2.10
C SER A 33 5.80 14.60 3.16
N LEU A 34 4.69 15.25 2.78
CA LEU A 34 3.88 16.04 3.71
C LEU A 34 3.15 15.17 4.75
N SER A 35 2.79 13.93 4.41
CA SER A 35 2.16 12.97 5.35
C SER A 35 3.17 12.32 6.29
N ASP A 36 4.39 12.07 5.81
CA ASP A 36 5.36 11.20 6.47
C ASP A 36 6.62 11.95 6.96
N GLY A 37 6.50 13.24 7.27
CA GLY A 37 7.49 13.98 8.05
C GLY A 37 8.74 14.43 7.30
N ASN A 38 8.58 15.03 6.11
CA ASN A 38 9.67 15.75 5.42
C ASN A 38 10.92 14.88 5.11
N GLN A 39 10.71 13.62 4.76
CA GLN A 39 11.77 12.69 4.35
C GLN A 39 12.28 12.99 2.93
N ARG A 40 13.60 12.94 2.76
CA ARG A 40 14.28 13.08 1.45
C ARG A 40 14.37 11.75 0.71
N ILE A 41 13.90 11.73 -0.53
CA ILE A 41 13.99 10.58 -1.44
C ILE A 41 15.11 10.85 -2.46
N PRO A 42 15.98 9.89 -2.83
CA PRO A 42 17.00 10.09 -3.87
C PRO A 42 16.38 10.10 -5.28
N PHE A 43 16.76 11.07 -6.12
CA PHE A 43 16.33 11.17 -7.52
C PHE A 43 17.43 11.72 -8.44
N LYS A 44 17.26 11.56 -9.75
CA LYS A 44 18.01 12.25 -10.82
C LYS A 44 17.07 13.26 -11.48
N ILE A 45 17.64 14.37 -11.98
CA ILE A 45 16.95 15.36 -12.80
C ILE A 45 17.70 15.59 -14.11
N ASP A 46 16.95 15.76 -15.18
CA ASP A 46 17.40 16.35 -16.44
C ASP A 46 16.58 17.62 -16.69
N ILE A 47 17.21 18.71 -17.11
CA ILE A 47 16.54 19.97 -17.44
C ILE A 47 16.79 20.27 -18.91
N LYS A 48 15.72 20.57 -19.63
CA LYS A 48 15.72 20.82 -21.07
C LYS A 48 15.21 22.23 -21.37
N ARG A 49 15.81 22.88 -22.36
CA ARG A 49 15.31 24.12 -23.00
C ARG A 49 15.16 23.84 -24.48
N ASN A 50 14.01 24.13 -25.07
CA ASN A 50 13.72 23.84 -26.48
C ASN A 50 14.03 22.38 -26.88
N GLY A 51 13.77 21.42 -25.98
CA GLY A 51 14.05 19.99 -26.17
C GLY A 51 15.50 19.55 -25.92
N GLN A 52 16.46 20.47 -25.80
CA GLN A 52 17.87 20.15 -25.54
C GLN A 52 18.19 20.15 -24.05
N THR A 53 18.87 19.12 -23.55
CA THR A 53 19.31 19.03 -22.15
C THR A 53 20.39 20.07 -21.84
N VAL A 54 20.07 21.03 -20.98
CA VAL A 54 20.97 22.10 -20.50
C VAL A 54 21.62 21.76 -19.15
N PHE A 55 21.04 20.82 -18.39
CA PHE A 55 21.60 20.31 -17.14
C PHE A 55 21.16 18.87 -16.90
N SER A 56 22.03 18.06 -16.30
CA SER A 56 21.73 16.69 -15.89
C SER A 56 22.46 16.38 -14.58
N SER A 57 21.78 15.77 -13.61
CA SER A 57 22.44 15.32 -12.39
C SER A 57 23.08 13.94 -12.57
N PHE A 58 24.39 13.85 -12.39
CA PHE A 58 25.18 12.61 -12.57
C PHE A 58 25.04 11.57 -11.45
N ARG A 59 24.32 11.87 -10.37
CA ARG A 59 24.13 10.98 -9.21
C ARG A 59 22.65 10.93 -8.83
N LEU A 60 22.33 10.17 -7.79
CA LEU A 60 21.04 10.20 -7.11
C LEU A 60 21.24 10.89 -5.76
N ASN A 61 20.51 11.98 -5.51
CA ASN A 61 20.58 12.80 -4.30
C ASN A 61 19.17 13.27 -3.93
N GLY A 62 18.97 13.67 -2.68
CA GLY A 62 17.67 14.17 -2.19
C GLY A 62 17.45 15.67 -2.40
N VAL A 63 18.49 16.40 -2.83
CA VAL A 63 18.49 17.85 -3.12
C VAL A 63 19.50 18.13 -4.25
N TYR A 64 19.15 19.03 -5.15
CA TYR A 64 20.07 19.63 -6.11
C TYR A 64 19.94 21.14 -6.08
N GLU A 65 21.06 21.85 -6.10
CA GLU A 65 21.10 23.24 -6.54
C GLU A 65 21.30 23.24 -8.06
N LEU A 66 20.49 23.99 -8.79
CA LEU A 66 20.65 24.11 -10.24
C LEU A 66 21.76 25.11 -10.57
N PRO A 67 22.48 24.90 -11.69
CA PRO A 67 23.34 25.95 -12.22
C PRO A 67 22.50 27.20 -12.54
N LYS A 68 23.17 28.35 -12.65
CA LYS A 68 22.54 29.58 -13.12
C LYS A 68 21.99 29.38 -14.53
N LEU A 69 20.67 29.33 -14.65
CA LEU A 69 19.95 29.24 -15.92
C LEU A 69 19.59 30.65 -16.42
N GLU A 70 19.50 30.80 -17.74
CA GLU A 70 19.01 32.03 -18.37
C GLU A 70 17.50 32.22 -18.15
N VAL A 71 17.01 33.43 -18.44
CA VAL A 71 15.58 33.72 -18.44
C VAL A 71 14.88 32.93 -19.56
N GLY A 72 13.72 32.33 -19.26
CA GLY A 72 12.88 31.61 -20.21
C GLY A 72 12.29 30.31 -19.67
N THR A 73 11.64 29.56 -20.56
CA THR A 73 10.90 28.33 -20.24
C THR A 73 11.79 27.08 -20.34
N TYR A 74 11.63 26.18 -19.38
CA TYR A 74 12.35 24.92 -19.26
C TYR A 74 11.37 23.77 -18.96
N THR A 75 11.76 22.55 -19.32
CA THR A 75 11.14 21.31 -18.88
C THR A 75 12.14 20.55 -18.01
N MET A 76 11.77 20.25 -16.77
CA MET A 76 12.47 19.23 -15.97
C MET A 76 11.85 17.87 -16.22
N GLU A 77 12.69 16.83 -16.27
CA GLU A 77 12.32 15.42 -16.16
C GLU A 77 12.96 14.85 -14.87
N LEU A 78 12.16 14.25 -14.00
CA LEU A 78 12.62 13.69 -12.72
C LEU A 78 12.53 12.15 -12.71
N PHE A 79 13.60 11.51 -12.24
CA PHE A 79 13.76 10.07 -12.19
C PHE A 79 14.04 9.62 -10.74
N PRO A 80 13.01 9.19 -9.97
CA PRO A 80 13.20 8.78 -8.58
C PRO A 80 13.90 7.43 -8.50
N LYS A 81 14.71 7.22 -7.44
CA LYS A 81 15.33 5.92 -7.19
C LYS A 81 14.24 4.90 -6.83
N ARG A 82 14.11 3.86 -7.65
CA ARG A 82 13.29 2.69 -7.34
C ARG A 82 14.05 1.73 -6.44
N ASP A 83 13.28 0.92 -5.72
CA ASP A 83 13.70 -0.39 -5.30
C ASP A 83 13.30 -1.42 -6.37
N GLU A 84 14.24 -2.27 -6.73
CA GLU A 84 14.09 -3.31 -7.77
C GLU A 84 13.76 -4.68 -7.14
N THR A 85 13.71 -4.76 -5.80
CA THR A 85 13.23 -5.94 -5.09
C THR A 85 11.78 -6.26 -5.52
N PHE A 86 11.53 -7.49 -5.97
CA PHE A 86 10.23 -7.98 -6.50
C PHE A 86 9.71 -7.29 -7.78
N PHE A 87 10.57 -6.58 -8.51
CA PHE A 87 10.22 -5.96 -9.81
C PHE A 87 9.69 -6.97 -10.85
N TRP A 88 10.12 -8.22 -10.77
CA TRP A 88 9.66 -9.32 -11.61
C TRP A 88 8.17 -9.65 -11.46
N TYR A 89 7.53 -9.28 -10.34
CA TYR A 89 6.10 -9.55 -10.12
C TYR A 89 5.22 -8.45 -10.73
N LYS A 90 5.57 -7.18 -10.49
CA LYS A 90 4.86 -6.01 -11.03
C LYS A 90 5.85 -4.95 -11.52
N ASN A 91 6.19 -5.04 -12.81
CA ASN A 91 6.91 -3.97 -13.50
C ASN A 91 5.92 -2.91 -14.00
N VAL A 92 5.59 -1.95 -13.13
CA VAL A 92 4.98 -0.69 -13.56
C VAL A 92 6.08 0.21 -14.12
N PRO A 93 6.00 0.68 -15.39
CA PRO A 93 6.93 1.68 -15.90
C PRO A 93 6.83 2.97 -15.08
N LEU A 94 7.96 3.62 -14.77
CA LEU A 94 7.93 4.98 -14.23
C LEU A 94 7.23 5.88 -15.24
N ARG A 95 6.26 6.67 -14.79
CA ARG A 95 5.80 7.82 -15.57
C ARG A 95 6.93 8.85 -15.61
N GLY A 96 7.11 9.52 -16.74
CA GLY A 96 7.99 10.67 -16.82
C GLY A 96 7.44 11.79 -15.94
N PHE A 97 8.12 12.08 -14.83
CA PHE A 97 7.77 13.18 -13.95
C PHE A 97 8.26 14.49 -14.58
N ASN A 98 7.49 14.96 -15.56
CA ASN A 98 7.86 16.07 -16.43
C ASN A 98 7.14 17.35 -16.00
N PHE A 99 7.90 18.41 -15.73
CA PHE A 99 7.38 19.68 -15.22
C PHE A 99 7.92 20.85 -16.04
N ASN A 100 7.01 21.68 -16.55
CA ASN A 100 7.39 22.93 -17.20
C ASN A 100 7.50 24.03 -16.14
N PHE A 101 8.57 24.81 -16.20
CA PHE A 101 8.82 25.95 -15.31
C PHE A 101 9.47 27.11 -16.07
N GLU A 102 9.39 28.31 -15.51
CA GLU A 102 9.96 29.53 -16.10
C GLU A 102 10.95 30.16 -15.14
N ILE A 103 12.13 30.51 -15.65
CA ILE A 103 13.10 31.38 -14.97
C ILE A 103 12.82 32.81 -15.43
N GLN A 104 12.36 33.67 -14.52
CA GLN A 104 11.95 35.04 -14.84
C GLN A 104 13.02 36.11 -14.54
N ALA A 105 14.08 35.75 -13.80
CA ALA A 105 15.21 36.63 -13.46
C ALA A 105 16.40 35.81 -12.96
N ASP A 106 17.53 36.47 -12.73
CA ASP A 106 18.73 35.91 -12.07
C ASP A 106 18.43 35.51 -10.61
N LYS A 107 17.96 34.26 -10.42
CA LYS A 107 17.50 33.72 -9.13
C LYS A 107 17.89 32.24 -9.01
N THR A 108 18.50 31.88 -7.88
CA THR A 108 18.85 30.48 -7.56
C THR A 108 17.61 29.59 -7.47
N THR A 109 17.71 28.40 -8.06
CA THR A 109 16.64 27.39 -8.18
C THR A 109 17.21 26.00 -7.83
N TYR A 110 16.47 25.16 -7.12
CA TYR A 110 16.79 23.76 -6.71
C TYR A 110 15.70 22.79 -7.31
N ILE A 111 15.25 21.65 -6.70
CA ILE A 111 13.88 21.03 -6.91
C ILE A 111 13.19 20.35 -5.69
N GLU A 112 11.89 20.66 -5.42
CA GLU A 112 10.95 19.96 -4.48
C GLU A 112 9.83 19.25 -5.22
N CYS A 113 9.56 18.01 -4.82
CA CYS A 113 8.40 17.25 -5.26
C CYS A 113 7.89 16.36 -4.11
N LEU A 114 6.58 16.15 -4.06
CA LEU A 114 5.94 15.35 -3.03
C LEU A 114 5.63 13.95 -3.58
N VAL A 115 5.95 12.88 -2.84
CA VAL A 115 5.57 11.52 -3.24
C VAL A 115 4.48 11.03 -2.30
N SER A 116 3.36 10.58 -2.87
CA SER A 116 2.27 9.97 -2.10
C SER A 116 2.56 8.51 -1.76
N ARG A 117 1.91 7.98 -0.70
CA ARG A 117 2.08 6.58 -0.29
C ARG A 117 1.60 5.59 -1.35
N VAL A 118 0.61 5.99 -2.15
CA VAL A 118 0.12 5.25 -3.31
C VAL A 118 1.20 5.12 -4.38
N GLU A 119 1.85 6.22 -4.74
CA GLU A 119 2.93 6.23 -5.75
C GLU A 119 4.21 5.55 -5.26
N SER A 120 4.48 5.65 -3.95
CA SER A 120 5.51 4.89 -3.24
C SER A 120 5.42 3.40 -3.57
N ILE A 121 4.21 2.85 -3.46
CA ILE A 121 3.89 1.44 -3.71
C ILE A 121 3.92 1.15 -5.22
N ILE A 122 3.15 1.90 -6.03
CA ILE A 122 2.99 1.66 -7.47
C ILE A 122 4.33 1.66 -8.21
N TYR A 123 5.22 2.61 -7.90
CA TYR A 123 6.53 2.72 -8.57
C TYR A 123 7.67 2.04 -7.80
N ASN A 124 7.38 1.41 -6.66
CA ASN A 124 8.32 0.91 -5.67
C ASN A 124 9.42 1.93 -5.31
N ILE A 125 9.05 3.19 -5.06
CA ILE A 125 9.97 4.22 -4.54
C ILE A 125 10.04 4.02 -3.02
N ARG A 126 11.21 3.71 -2.46
CA ARG A 126 11.36 3.51 -1.00
C ARG A 126 11.34 4.85 -0.26
N TYR A 127 10.43 4.98 0.70
CA TYR A 127 10.48 5.96 1.78
C TYR A 127 9.63 5.45 2.96
N ASN A 128 9.83 5.98 4.18
CA ASN A 128 9.17 5.43 5.36
C ASN A 128 7.73 5.94 5.50
N PHE A 129 6.79 5.06 5.83
CA PHE A 129 5.45 5.42 6.27
C PHE A 129 5.45 5.57 7.80
N LEU A 130 5.15 6.77 8.27
CA LEU A 130 5.08 7.08 9.70
C LEU A 130 3.63 6.91 10.19
N VAL A 131 3.44 5.98 11.13
CA VAL A 131 2.15 5.74 11.79
C VAL A 131 2.37 5.81 13.29
N LYS A 132 1.58 6.63 13.97
CA LYS A 132 1.65 6.82 15.41
C LYS A 132 0.79 5.76 16.13
N GLU A 133 1.16 5.42 17.36
CA GLU A 133 0.23 4.74 18.26
C GLU A 133 -1.02 5.59 18.47
N ASN A 134 -2.16 4.94 18.65
CA ASN A 134 -3.40 5.60 19.04
C ASN A 134 -3.75 5.23 20.48
N SER A 135 -3.46 6.14 21.41
CA SER A 135 -3.71 5.93 22.85
C SER A 135 -5.19 5.96 23.25
N LYS A 136 -6.12 6.11 22.30
CA LYS A 136 -7.58 6.15 22.54
C LYS A 136 -8.33 4.94 22.01
N GLU A 137 -7.73 4.14 21.12
CA GLU A 137 -8.36 2.95 20.57
C GLU A 137 -7.92 1.74 21.40
N THR A 138 -8.88 1.00 21.95
CA THR A 138 -8.62 -0.21 22.73
C THR A 138 -9.23 -1.44 22.04
N ASP A 139 -8.63 -2.62 22.26
CA ASP A 139 -9.13 -3.93 21.80
C ASP A 139 -10.38 -4.41 22.59
N GLU A 140 -11.03 -3.50 23.33
CA GLU A 140 -12.10 -3.79 24.29
C GLU A 140 -13.50 -3.75 23.66
N THR A 141 -13.67 -3.07 22.52
CA THR A 141 -14.93 -3.11 21.77
C THR A 141 -14.91 -4.34 20.85
N PRO A 142 -15.74 -5.38 21.08
CA PRO A 142 -15.67 -6.58 20.26
C PRO A 142 -15.97 -6.28 18.78
N PHE A 143 -15.06 -6.66 17.89
CA PHE A 143 -15.48 -7.08 16.56
C PHE A 143 -16.18 -8.44 16.69
N TYR A 144 -17.34 -8.59 16.05
CA TYR A 144 -18.05 -9.87 16.03
C TYR A 144 -17.43 -10.80 15.00
N GLU A 145 -16.56 -11.68 15.48
CA GLU A 145 -15.87 -12.71 14.71
C GLU A 145 -16.80 -13.90 14.46
N ILE A 146 -16.95 -14.33 13.20
CA ILE A 146 -17.58 -15.61 12.86
C ILE A 146 -16.50 -16.53 12.27
N SER A 147 -15.79 -17.24 13.15
CA SER A 147 -14.66 -18.12 12.81
C SER A 147 -15.00 -19.22 11.79
N TYR A 148 -16.29 -19.58 11.64
CA TYR A 148 -16.77 -20.48 10.59
C TYR A 148 -16.47 -19.97 9.16
N PHE A 149 -16.44 -18.65 8.93
CA PHE A 149 -16.18 -18.07 7.61
C PHE A 149 -14.69 -17.86 7.30
N GLN A 150 -13.77 -18.34 8.14
CA GLN A 150 -12.34 -18.17 7.93
C GLN A 150 -11.85 -18.83 6.64
N GLU A 151 -10.96 -18.16 5.91
CA GLU A 151 -10.36 -18.68 4.65
C GLU A 151 -8.88 -19.08 4.81
N VAL A 152 -8.34 -19.10 6.04
CA VAL A 152 -6.91 -19.39 6.26
C VAL A 152 -6.59 -20.87 6.02
N VAL A 153 -7.37 -21.78 6.61
CA VAL A 153 -7.05 -23.22 6.61
C VAL A 153 -7.11 -23.83 5.22
N ASP A 154 -8.09 -23.42 4.40
CA ASP A 154 -8.26 -23.93 3.02
C ASP A 154 -7.17 -23.42 2.06
N ASN A 155 -6.41 -22.38 2.46
CA ASN A 155 -5.44 -21.69 1.63
C ASN A 155 -3.98 -21.79 2.10
N LEU A 156 -3.69 -22.60 3.14
CA LEU A 156 -2.35 -22.70 3.75
C LEU A 156 -1.21 -22.89 2.74
N THR A 157 -1.39 -23.75 1.73
CA THR A 157 -0.37 -24.01 0.70
C THR A 157 -0.07 -22.79 -0.15
N TYR A 158 -1.09 -22.02 -0.55
CA TYR A 158 -0.90 -20.77 -1.29
C TYR A 158 -0.27 -19.70 -0.40
N ILE A 159 -0.76 -19.55 0.84
CA ILE A 159 -0.23 -18.59 1.82
C ILE A 159 1.27 -18.80 2.07
N SER A 160 1.69 -20.04 2.34
CA SER A 160 3.10 -20.37 2.58
C SER A 160 3.96 -20.18 1.33
N SER A 161 3.44 -20.55 0.16
CA SER A 161 4.13 -20.31 -1.12
C SER A 161 4.35 -18.82 -1.38
N SER A 162 3.32 -17.97 -1.19
CA SER A 162 3.40 -16.53 -1.38
C SER A 162 4.29 -15.85 -0.32
N ALA A 163 4.22 -16.28 0.95
CA ALA A 163 5.07 -15.80 2.03
C ALA A 163 6.56 -15.99 1.69
N ALA A 164 6.93 -17.19 1.25
CA ALA A 164 8.28 -17.50 0.79
C ALA A 164 8.66 -16.72 -0.48
N ARG A 165 7.74 -16.63 -1.47
CA ARG A 165 7.96 -15.94 -2.76
C ARG A 165 8.27 -14.45 -2.58
N PHE A 166 7.62 -13.77 -1.63
CA PHE A 166 7.76 -12.33 -1.40
C PHE A 166 8.58 -11.97 -0.15
N GLY A 167 9.08 -12.94 0.61
CA GLY A 167 9.80 -12.68 1.86
C GLY A 167 8.96 -11.88 2.85
N VAL A 168 7.73 -12.35 3.10
CA VAL A 168 6.75 -11.77 4.04
C VAL A 168 6.47 -12.79 5.13
N ASP A 169 6.16 -12.29 6.34
CA ASP A 169 5.72 -13.15 7.43
C ASP A 169 4.42 -13.88 7.07
N GLU A 170 4.45 -15.20 7.11
CA GLU A 170 3.30 -16.05 6.78
C GLU A 170 2.12 -15.79 7.73
N ASP A 171 2.38 -15.56 9.02
CA ASP A 171 1.34 -15.33 10.01
C ASP A 171 0.73 -13.92 9.90
N LEU A 172 1.44 -12.95 9.33
CA LEU A 172 0.84 -11.66 8.93
C LEU A 172 -0.17 -11.85 7.79
N ILE A 173 0.17 -12.62 6.75
CA ILE A 173 -0.75 -12.93 5.65
C ILE A 173 -1.99 -13.68 6.19
N LYS A 174 -1.79 -14.69 7.04
CA LYS A 174 -2.91 -15.39 7.71
C LYS A 174 -3.78 -14.45 8.53
N SER A 175 -3.20 -13.51 9.26
CA SER A 175 -3.94 -12.58 10.12
C SER A 175 -4.81 -11.61 9.30
N ILE A 176 -4.32 -11.14 8.16
CA ILE A 176 -5.11 -10.35 7.20
C ILE A 176 -6.25 -11.20 6.64
N ILE A 177 -5.95 -12.38 6.08
CA ILE A 177 -7.00 -13.27 5.53
C ILE A 177 -8.03 -13.61 6.61
N TYR A 178 -7.63 -13.89 7.85
CA TYR A 178 -8.54 -14.16 8.96
C TYR A 178 -9.43 -12.97 9.27
N MET A 179 -8.88 -11.76 9.37
CA MET A 179 -9.62 -10.52 9.60
C MET A 179 -10.69 -10.31 8.51
N GLU A 180 -10.28 -10.32 7.24
CA GLU A 180 -11.17 -10.10 6.09
C GLU A 180 -12.26 -11.18 5.98
N SER A 181 -11.89 -12.44 6.26
CA SER A 181 -12.79 -13.58 6.07
C SER A 181 -13.84 -13.72 7.17
N THR A 182 -13.47 -13.45 8.43
CA THR A 182 -14.35 -13.61 9.62
C THR A 182 -15.13 -12.35 10.00
N HIS A 183 -14.76 -11.16 9.49
CA HIS A 183 -15.43 -9.88 9.76
C HIS A 183 -16.11 -9.24 8.53
N GLY A 184 -15.86 -9.75 7.31
CA GLY A 184 -16.49 -9.25 6.07
C GLY A 184 -18.01 -9.43 5.98
N TYR A 185 -18.65 -10.04 6.99
CA TYR A 185 -20.11 -10.19 7.07
C TYR A 185 -20.85 -8.83 7.10
N TYR A 186 -20.24 -7.76 7.60
CA TYR A 186 -20.87 -6.44 7.62
C TYR A 186 -21.17 -5.88 6.22
N ASP A 187 -20.30 -6.14 5.22
CA ASP A 187 -20.60 -5.82 3.82
C ASP A 187 -21.67 -6.75 3.22
N ALA A 188 -21.74 -8.00 3.67
CA ALA A 188 -22.73 -8.97 3.21
C ALA A 188 -24.17 -8.64 3.68
N ILE A 189 -24.36 -8.00 4.84
CA ILE A 189 -25.68 -7.52 5.30
C ILE A 189 -26.24 -6.44 4.36
N TYR A 190 -25.38 -5.59 3.79
CA TYR A 190 -25.81 -4.59 2.80
C TYR A 190 -26.20 -5.22 1.45
N GLY A 191 -25.90 -6.51 1.23
CA GLY A 191 -26.40 -7.30 0.10
C GLY A 191 -27.93 -7.51 0.07
N VAL A 192 -28.65 -7.13 1.14
CA VAL A 192 -30.13 -7.19 1.22
C VAL A 192 -30.79 -5.89 0.70
N VAL A 193 -30.01 -4.90 0.24
CA VAL A 193 -30.55 -3.68 -0.42
C VAL A 193 -30.39 -3.81 -1.95
N PRO A 194 -31.44 -4.10 -2.71
CA PRO A 194 -31.37 -4.24 -4.17
C PRO A 194 -31.32 -2.88 -4.86
N SER A 195 -30.15 -2.23 -4.88
CA SER A 195 -29.94 -1.03 -5.69
C SER A 195 -28.48 -0.87 -6.15
N ILE A 196 -28.28 -1.05 -7.47
CA ILE A 196 -27.07 -0.74 -8.23
C ILE A 196 -25.88 -1.67 -7.92
N ILE A 197 -25.66 -2.65 -8.80
CA ILE A 197 -24.43 -3.47 -8.82
C ILE A 197 -23.25 -2.57 -9.22
N LYS A 198 -22.62 -1.94 -8.23
CA LYS A 198 -21.18 -1.68 -8.30
C LYS A 198 -20.51 -3.01 -7.95
N GLU A 199 -19.83 -3.61 -8.92
CA GLU A 199 -19.05 -4.83 -8.70
C GLU A 199 -18.22 -4.72 -7.43
N ASN A 200 -18.16 -5.78 -6.60
CA ASN A 200 -17.40 -5.71 -5.35
C ASN A 200 -15.95 -5.32 -5.66
N LYS A 201 -15.49 -4.23 -5.05
CA LYS A 201 -14.24 -3.54 -5.42
C LYS A 201 -13.03 -4.20 -4.79
N SER A 202 -13.23 -4.73 -3.59
CA SER A 202 -12.25 -5.46 -2.80
C SER A 202 -12.57 -6.95 -2.88
N ILE A 203 -11.57 -7.80 -3.13
CA ILE A 203 -11.79 -9.21 -3.50
C ILE A 203 -11.02 -10.13 -2.53
N ARG A 204 -11.74 -11.09 -1.91
CA ARG A 204 -11.21 -12.14 -1.01
C ARG A 204 -10.25 -13.09 -1.74
N PRO A 205 -9.33 -13.78 -1.05
CA PRO A 205 -9.15 -13.84 0.42
C PRO A 205 -8.47 -12.63 1.07
N THR A 206 -7.62 -11.87 0.36
CA THR A 206 -6.83 -10.78 0.98
C THR A 206 -7.49 -9.39 0.90
N ASN A 207 -8.71 -9.33 0.33
CA ASN A 207 -9.52 -8.13 0.15
C ASN A 207 -8.84 -7.00 -0.66
N ILE A 208 -8.04 -7.37 -1.66
CA ILE A 208 -7.37 -6.41 -2.56
C ILE A 208 -8.38 -5.62 -3.37
N ASN A 209 -8.28 -4.29 -3.28
CA ASN A 209 -9.11 -3.36 -4.03
C ASN A 209 -8.50 -3.02 -5.40
N VAL A 210 -9.03 -3.60 -6.47
CA VAL A 210 -8.49 -3.43 -7.83
C VAL A 210 -8.75 -2.05 -8.43
N GLU A 211 -9.76 -1.31 -7.96
CA GLU A 211 -9.98 0.08 -8.37
C GLU A 211 -9.01 1.07 -7.69
N ALA A 212 -8.55 0.76 -6.48
CA ALA A 212 -7.52 1.53 -5.79
C ALA A 212 -6.12 1.26 -6.34
N TRP A 213 -5.88 0.06 -6.87
CA TRP A 213 -4.57 -0.40 -7.36
C TRP A 213 -4.57 -0.87 -8.83
N PRO A 214 -5.19 -0.15 -9.78
CA PRO A 214 -5.45 -0.63 -11.15
C PRO A 214 -4.17 -0.74 -12.00
N MET A 215 -3.06 -0.13 -11.56
CA MET A 215 -1.74 -0.28 -12.18
C MET A 215 -0.99 -1.53 -11.70
N LEU A 216 -1.44 -2.16 -10.61
CA LEU A 216 -0.82 -3.34 -10.02
C LEU A 216 -1.67 -4.59 -10.24
N PHE A 217 -2.99 -4.52 -10.08
CA PHE A 217 -3.84 -5.72 -10.09
C PHE A 217 -5.05 -5.56 -11.00
N THR A 218 -5.32 -6.61 -11.77
CA THR A 218 -6.54 -6.77 -12.55
C THR A 218 -7.61 -7.52 -11.75
N ARG A 219 -8.89 -7.31 -12.09
CA ARG A 219 -9.99 -8.10 -11.50
C ARG A 219 -9.83 -9.61 -11.77
N ALA A 220 -9.27 -10.00 -12.90
CA ALA A 220 -9.04 -11.41 -13.24
C ALA A 220 -8.00 -12.08 -12.32
N GLU A 221 -6.89 -11.39 -12.02
CA GLU A 221 -5.90 -11.86 -11.05
C GLU A 221 -6.50 -11.92 -9.65
N ALA A 222 -7.20 -10.86 -9.22
CA ALA A 222 -7.77 -10.80 -7.87
C ALA A 222 -8.92 -11.80 -7.64
N ASN A 223 -9.63 -12.25 -8.69
CA ASN A 223 -10.61 -13.32 -8.59
C ASN A 223 -9.99 -14.74 -8.52
N ASN A 224 -8.71 -14.91 -8.88
CA ASN A 224 -8.01 -16.18 -8.72
C ASN A 224 -7.39 -16.23 -7.32
N VAL A 225 -7.74 -17.24 -6.52
CA VAL A 225 -7.35 -17.35 -5.10
C VAL A 225 -5.83 -17.28 -4.90
N ALA A 226 -5.04 -18.03 -5.69
CA ALA A 226 -3.58 -18.02 -5.57
C ALA A 226 -2.98 -16.66 -5.95
N SER A 227 -3.42 -16.08 -7.08
CA SER A 227 -2.97 -14.75 -7.53
C SER A 227 -3.41 -13.62 -6.59
N ASN A 228 -4.55 -13.74 -5.91
CA ASN A 228 -5.03 -12.81 -4.90
C ASN A 228 -4.14 -12.86 -3.63
N ILE A 229 -3.74 -14.06 -3.19
CA ILE A 229 -2.82 -14.23 -2.06
C ILE A 229 -1.43 -13.70 -2.43
N ASP A 230 -0.94 -13.95 -3.65
CA ASP A 230 0.29 -13.34 -4.16
C ASP A 230 0.19 -11.79 -4.19
N ALA A 231 -0.97 -11.23 -4.57
CA ALA A 231 -1.21 -9.79 -4.60
C ALA A 231 -1.21 -9.16 -3.19
N GLY A 232 -1.92 -9.78 -2.24
CA GLY A 232 -1.92 -9.38 -0.83
C GLY A 232 -0.53 -9.47 -0.20
N ALA A 233 0.19 -10.57 -0.43
CA ALA A 233 1.57 -10.75 0.03
C ALA A 233 2.51 -9.68 -0.56
N TYR A 234 2.42 -9.38 -1.86
CA TYR A 234 3.20 -8.32 -2.49
C TYR A 234 2.89 -6.93 -1.90
N MET A 235 1.62 -6.60 -1.66
CA MET A 235 1.23 -5.35 -0.98
C MET A 235 1.76 -5.28 0.45
N LEU A 236 1.63 -6.36 1.22
CA LEU A 236 2.17 -6.45 2.58
C LEU A 236 3.69 -6.32 2.57
N ARG A 237 4.40 -6.86 1.57
CA ARG A 237 5.84 -6.65 1.42
C ARG A 237 6.19 -5.17 1.21
N LEU A 238 5.52 -4.52 0.26
CA LEU A 238 5.76 -3.11 -0.07
C LEU A 238 5.45 -2.19 1.12
N ILE A 239 4.40 -2.47 1.88
CA ILE A 239 4.06 -1.70 3.10
C ILE A 239 5.07 -2.00 4.22
N SER A 240 5.39 -3.28 4.46
CA SER A 240 6.34 -3.67 5.51
C SER A 240 7.71 -3.05 5.30
N ASP A 241 8.21 -2.97 4.07
CA ASP A 241 9.48 -2.30 3.75
C ASP A 241 9.49 -0.78 3.95
N ARG A 242 8.32 -0.19 4.21
CA ARG A 242 8.15 1.23 4.46
C ARG A 242 7.80 1.53 5.92
N VAL A 243 7.35 0.56 6.72
CA VAL A 243 7.14 0.73 8.17
C VAL A 243 8.46 0.43 8.91
N PRO A 244 9.14 1.42 9.52
CA PRO A 244 10.53 1.25 9.99
C PRO A 244 10.70 0.28 11.16
N ASP A 245 9.75 0.29 12.09
CA ASP A 245 9.72 -0.58 13.28
C ASP A 245 9.11 -1.97 13.00
N LYS A 246 8.62 -2.19 11.77
CA LYS A 246 7.90 -3.39 11.33
C LYS A 246 6.68 -3.74 12.19
N ASP A 247 6.07 -2.77 12.88
CA ASP A 247 4.93 -3.06 13.74
C ASP A 247 3.71 -3.55 12.94
N ILE A 248 3.18 -4.70 13.34
CA ILE A 248 2.07 -5.40 12.68
C ILE A 248 0.81 -4.55 12.64
N SER A 249 0.49 -3.81 13.72
CA SER A 249 -0.71 -2.99 13.78
C SER A 249 -0.62 -1.75 12.89
N LYS A 250 0.59 -1.19 12.72
CA LYS A 250 0.87 -0.11 11.75
C LYS A 250 0.79 -0.62 10.32
N ILE A 251 1.43 -1.74 10.01
CA ILE A 251 1.38 -2.38 8.68
C ILE A 251 -0.07 -2.67 8.29
N ALA A 252 -0.85 -3.30 9.18
CA ALA A 252 -2.25 -3.62 8.95
C ALA A 252 -3.14 -2.37 8.80
N SER A 253 -2.91 -1.32 9.61
CA SER A 253 -3.61 -0.04 9.48
C SER A 253 -3.38 0.60 8.10
N ILE A 254 -2.14 0.55 7.58
CA ILE A 254 -1.80 1.05 6.24
C ILE A 254 -2.39 0.15 5.14
N TYR A 255 -2.41 -1.17 5.36
CA TYR A 255 -3.00 -2.13 4.41
C TYR A 255 -4.49 -1.85 4.18
N ASN A 256 -5.25 -1.65 5.26
CA ASN A 256 -6.66 -1.30 5.19
C ASN A 256 -6.89 0.15 4.71
N SER A 257 -6.03 1.09 5.14
CA SER A 257 -6.09 2.49 4.70
C SER A 257 -4.70 3.06 4.47
N ILE A 258 -4.32 3.21 3.20
CA ILE A 258 -3.01 3.74 2.80
C ILE A 258 -2.70 5.11 3.43
N ARG A 259 -3.73 5.87 3.81
CA ARG A 259 -3.66 7.19 4.46
C ARG A 259 -3.58 7.15 6.00
N ALA A 260 -3.42 5.99 6.63
CA ALA A 260 -3.39 5.86 8.08
C ALA A 260 -2.23 6.66 8.72
N GLU A 261 -2.54 7.68 9.51
CA GLU A 261 -1.56 8.45 10.30
C GLU A 261 -1.38 7.90 11.73
N THR A 262 -2.38 7.16 12.21
CA THR A 262 -2.40 6.47 13.50
C THR A 262 -2.88 5.04 13.33
N VAL A 263 -2.50 4.15 14.23
CA VAL A 263 -3.12 2.83 14.37
C VAL A 263 -4.62 3.00 14.65
N PHE A 264 -5.45 2.16 14.04
CA PHE A 264 -6.89 2.10 14.31
C PHE A 264 -7.35 0.65 14.46
N LYS A 265 -8.62 0.47 14.83
CA LYS A 265 -9.16 -0.81 15.31
C LYS A 265 -8.81 -2.03 14.45
N TYR A 266 -8.85 -1.90 13.13
CA TYR A 266 -8.44 -2.97 12.19
C TYR A 266 -7.01 -3.46 12.47
N GLY A 267 -6.05 -2.56 12.67
CA GLY A 267 -4.67 -2.91 12.96
C GLY A 267 -4.48 -3.59 14.32
N LEU A 268 -5.28 -3.21 15.31
CA LEU A 268 -5.28 -3.86 16.63
C LEU A 268 -5.82 -5.30 16.55
N GLU A 269 -6.93 -5.52 15.85
CA GLU A 269 -7.49 -6.86 15.62
C GLU A 269 -6.55 -7.76 14.81
N VAL A 270 -5.90 -7.24 13.76
CA VAL A 270 -4.88 -8.01 13.02
C VAL A 270 -3.70 -8.39 13.92
N MET A 271 -3.24 -7.49 14.80
CA MET A 271 -2.18 -7.81 15.77
C MET A 271 -2.63 -8.84 16.83
N LYS A 272 -3.91 -8.80 17.23
CA LYS A 272 -4.54 -9.80 18.11
C LYS A 272 -4.62 -11.18 17.44
N PHE A 273 -5.01 -11.28 16.16
CA PHE A 273 -4.97 -12.54 15.41
C PHE A 273 -3.55 -13.04 15.18
N TYR A 274 -2.61 -12.14 14.88
CA TYR A 274 -1.19 -12.47 14.73
C TYR A 274 -0.58 -13.07 16.01
N ARG A 275 -0.98 -12.57 17.17
CA ARG A 275 -0.60 -13.12 18.49
C ARG A 275 -1.31 -14.43 18.82
N LYS A 276 -2.64 -14.52 18.60
CA LYS A 276 -3.47 -15.67 19.01
C LYS A 276 -3.41 -16.86 18.06
N LYS A 277 -3.16 -16.63 16.77
CA LYS A 277 -3.10 -17.63 15.68
C LYS A 277 -4.29 -18.60 15.68
N PRO A 278 -5.55 -18.09 15.65
CA PRO A 278 -6.77 -18.89 15.89
C PRO A 278 -6.93 -20.08 14.92
N TRP A 279 -6.40 -19.97 13.70
CA TRP A 279 -6.36 -21.05 12.72
C TRP A 279 -5.67 -22.34 13.23
N ASN A 280 -4.72 -22.25 14.17
CA ASN A 280 -4.03 -23.42 14.73
C ASN A 280 -5.01 -24.36 15.43
N GLN A 281 -5.93 -23.82 16.25
CA GLN A 281 -6.95 -24.61 16.94
C GLN A 281 -7.92 -25.27 15.95
N ILE A 282 -8.23 -24.59 14.84
CA ILE A 282 -9.10 -25.13 13.78
C ILE A 282 -8.41 -26.31 13.08
N ILE A 283 -7.12 -26.19 12.75
CA ILE A 283 -6.30 -27.26 12.18
C ILE A 283 -6.21 -28.48 13.13
N GLU A 284 -6.01 -28.25 14.43
CA GLU A 284 -5.97 -29.31 15.45
C GLU A 284 -7.32 -30.04 15.55
N ASN A 285 -8.43 -29.31 15.63
CA ASN A 285 -9.76 -29.89 15.64
C ASN A 285 -10.03 -30.74 14.38
N GLN A 286 -9.69 -30.25 13.18
CA GLN A 286 -9.84 -31.00 11.93
C GLN A 286 -9.01 -32.30 11.92
N LYS A 287 -7.79 -32.31 12.49
CA LYS A 287 -6.97 -33.52 12.65
C LYS A 287 -7.60 -34.55 13.59
N ILE A 288 -8.25 -34.10 14.67
CA ILE A 288 -8.97 -35.00 15.59
C ILE A 288 -10.17 -35.65 14.88
N TYR A 289 -10.96 -34.87 14.12
CA TYR A 289 -12.10 -35.39 13.37
C TYR A 289 -11.70 -36.37 12.25
N SER A 290 -10.59 -36.15 11.54
CA SER A 290 -10.09 -37.09 10.54
C SER A 290 -9.48 -38.35 11.17
N GLY A 291 -8.76 -38.23 12.29
CA GLY A 291 -8.22 -39.37 13.04
C GLY A 291 -9.29 -40.31 13.60
N ASN A 292 -10.42 -39.77 14.08
CA ASN A 292 -11.52 -40.59 14.61
C ASN A 292 -12.33 -41.33 13.53
N LYS A 293 -12.32 -40.87 12.26
CA LYS A 293 -12.92 -41.63 11.14
C LYS A 293 -12.16 -42.91 10.78
N GLY A 294 -10.94 -43.10 11.31
CA GLY A 294 -10.14 -44.32 11.12
C GLY A 294 -10.35 -45.41 12.19
N LYS A 295 -11.30 -45.26 13.11
CA LYS A 295 -11.53 -46.20 14.24
C LYS A 295 -12.97 -46.70 14.39
N SER A 296 -13.72 -46.74 13.29
CA SER A 296 -14.97 -47.49 13.21
C SER A 296 -14.79 -48.69 12.28
N GLU A 297 -14.03 -49.68 12.72
CA GLU A 297 -14.24 -51.06 12.24
C GLU A 297 -15.60 -51.50 12.78
N GLY A 298 -16.63 -51.35 11.95
CA GLY A 298 -17.98 -51.77 12.30
C GLY A 298 -18.02 -53.30 12.35
N GLU A 299 -18.33 -53.85 13.53
CA GLU A 299 -18.67 -55.26 13.66
C GLU A 299 -19.83 -55.60 12.71
N PRO A 300 -19.76 -56.70 11.95
CA PRO A 300 -20.84 -57.07 11.05
C PRO A 300 -22.09 -57.43 11.86
N TYR A 301 -23.19 -56.75 11.55
CA TYR A 301 -24.50 -56.99 12.15
C TYR A 301 -24.97 -58.42 11.85
N HIS A 302 -24.83 -59.33 12.82
CA HIS A 302 -25.47 -60.64 12.77
C HIS A 302 -26.94 -60.51 13.13
N GLY A 303 -27.80 -60.35 12.13
CA GLY A 303 -29.24 -60.54 12.29
C GLY A 303 -29.55 -62.02 12.47
N GLY A 304 -30.01 -62.41 13.66
CA GLY A 304 -30.50 -63.75 13.95
C GLY A 304 -32.03 -63.82 13.84
N ASP A 305 -32.48 -64.91 13.22
CA ASP A 305 -33.78 -65.59 13.25
C ASP A 305 -35.09 -64.75 13.25
#